data_AF-A0A3M2LFT3-F1
#
_entry.id   AF-A0A3M2LFT3-F1
#
_cell.length_a   1.000
_cell.length_b   1.000
_cell.length_c   1.000
_cell.angle_alpha   90.00
_cell.angle_beta   90.00
_cell.angle_gamma   90.00
#
_symmetry.space_group_name_H-M   'P 1'
#
loop_
_entity.id
_entity.type
_entity.pdbx_description
1 polymer ?
#
loop_
_entity_poly.entity_id
_entity_poly.type
_entity_poly.pdbx_seq_one_letter_code
_entity_poly.pdbx_strand_id
1 'polypeptide(L)'
;MSVSAGPFRFDLSGSGALRRRHRPMGRGGLSSRRTATVLRRTATVLDLDHASPPTVVDDLNYVARQGSLWPGYNRVPVRYDLADARGRAFESLVTAFRGLIGTGDRWLVGSSGVLEVRPTLRGPKWLAANVVVPGLQTPGCWVHFLPDQVLVQSDRRFAAWRYDELTVTVTPTAGGDAELQIAGPGLRQRWQLSNVDAAQRFGARLRILAVGGREL
;
A
#
# COMPACT_ATOMS: atom_id res chain seq x y z
N MET A 1 35.34 -11.83 -7.33
CA MET A 1 34.35 -11.36 -8.33
C MET A 1 33.37 -10.45 -7.59
N SER A 2 33.41 -9.14 -7.83
CA SER A 2 32.58 -8.16 -7.15
C SER A 2 31.31 -7.94 -7.97
N VAL A 3 30.16 -8.37 -7.48
CA VAL A 3 28.87 -8.16 -8.15
C VAL A 3 28.24 -6.92 -7.53
N SER A 4 28.24 -5.84 -8.29
CA SER A 4 27.57 -4.59 -7.95
C SER A 4 26.06 -4.84 -7.85
N ALA A 5 25.50 -4.73 -6.64
CA ALA A 5 24.06 -4.62 -6.45
C ALA A 5 23.63 -3.23 -6.96
N GLY A 6 23.30 -3.17 -8.24
CA GLY A 6 22.72 -1.96 -8.84
C GLY A 6 21.42 -1.56 -8.13
N PRO A 7 21.10 -0.25 -8.07
CA PRO A 7 19.87 0.20 -7.45
C PRO A 7 18.69 -0.31 -8.28
N PHE A 8 17.80 -1.09 -7.67
CA PHE A 8 16.52 -1.47 -8.27
C PHE A 8 15.76 -0.19 -8.63
N ARG A 9 15.75 0.15 -9.93
CA ARG A 9 14.99 1.28 -10.46
C ARG A 9 13.58 0.77 -10.77
N PHE A 10 12.63 1.11 -9.92
CA PHE A 10 11.23 0.79 -10.13
C PHE A 10 10.63 1.75 -11.14
N ASP A 11 10.04 1.21 -12.21
CA ASP A 11 9.22 1.99 -13.13
C ASP A 11 7.78 2.06 -12.59
N LEU A 12 7.52 3.09 -11.77
CA LEU A 12 6.18 3.42 -11.26
C LEU A 12 5.36 4.23 -12.28
N SER A 13 5.80 4.36 -13.54
CA SER A 13 5.14 5.18 -14.56
C SER A 13 3.91 4.52 -15.18
N GLY A 14 3.60 3.28 -14.82
CA GLY A 14 2.61 2.42 -15.48
C GLY A 14 1.16 2.55 -15.02
N SER A 15 0.79 3.53 -14.20
CA SER A 15 -0.62 3.70 -13.78
C SER A 15 -1.42 4.47 -14.83
N GLY A 16 -1.97 3.74 -15.81
CA GLY A 16 -3.29 4.01 -16.39
C GLY A 16 -3.56 5.37 -17.04
N ALA A 17 -2.70 5.85 -17.94
CA ALA A 17 -3.08 6.95 -18.84
C ALA A 17 -4.04 6.42 -19.94
N LEU A 18 -5.34 6.47 -19.68
CA LEU A 18 -6.37 6.22 -20.70
C LEU A 18 -6.26 7.31 -21.78
N ARG A 19 -5.70 6.96 -22.94
CA ARG A 19 -5.64 7.81 -24.15
C ARG A 19 -7.07 8.17 -24.59
N ARG A 20 -7.58 9.34 -24.18
CA ARG A 20 -8.75 9.96 -24.82
C ARG A 20 -8.33 10.56 -26.15
N ARG A 21 -8.96 10.08 -27.22
CA ARG A 21 -8.85 10.63 -28.58
C ARG A 21 -9.37 12.08 -28.59
N HIS A 22 -8.53 12.98 -29.07
CA HIS A 22 -8.91 14.36 -29.40
C HIS A 22 -9.69 14.37 -30.72
N ARG A 23 -10.84 15.05 -30.74
CA ARG A 23 -11.27 15.88 -31.89
C ARG A 23 -11.99 17.13 -31.37
N PRO A 24 -11.77 18.32 -31.96
CA PRO A 24 -12.06 19.60 -31.30
C PRO A 24 -13.28 20.35 -31.86
N MET A 25 -13.74 21.30 -31.04
CA MET A 25 -14.30 22.63 -31.33
C MET A 25 -15.70 22.90 -30.76
N GLY A 26 -15.77 23.98 -29.98
CA GLY A 26 -17.01 24.57 -29.46
C GLY A 26 -16.70 25.60 -28.37
N ARG A 27 -16.45 26.84 -28.79
CA ARG A 27 -16.18 28.05 -27.99
C ARG A 27 -17.32 28.40 -27.03
N GLY A 28 -16.95 28.95 -25.86
CA GLY A 28 -17.84 29.63 -24.90
C GLY A 28 -17.37 29.28 -23.49
N GLY A 29 -16.45 30.02 -22.87
CA GLY A 29 -16.68 31.40 -22.46
C GLY A 29 -17.26 31.39 -21.06
N LEU A 30 -16.39 31.32 -20.04
CA LEU A 30 -16.59 31.89 -18.71
C LEU A 30 -15.29 31.69 -17.92
N SER A 31 -14.67 32.82 -17.61
CA SER A 31 -13.54 32.97 -16.70
C SER A 31 -13.86 32.35 -15.34
N SER A 32 -13.56 31.06 -15.14
CA SER A 32 -13.52 30.48 -13.81
C SER A 32 -12.17 30.83 -13.20
N ARG A 33 -12.20 31.82 -12.32
CA ARG A 33 -11.10 32.15 -11.40
C ARG A 33 -10.56 30.84 -10.83
N ARG A 34 -9.26 30.58 -11.04
CA ARG A 34 -8.51 29.62 -10.24
C ARG A 34 -8.49 30.15 -8.81
N THR A 35 -9.49 29.78 -8.05
CA THR A 35 -9.47 29.91 -6.60
C THR A 35 -8.50 28.86 -6.11
N ALA A 36 -7.27 29.28 -5.81
CA ALA A 36 -6.40 28.53 -4.94
C ALA A 36 -7.11 28.44 -3.58
N THR A 37 -7.79 27.33 -3.33
CA THR A 37 -8.42 27.08 -2.04
C THR A 37 -7.32 26.89 -1.02
N VAL A 38 -7.14 27.94 -0.23
CA VAL A 38 -6.41 27.97 1.04
C VAL A 38 -6.71 26.70 1.83
N LEU A 39 -5.65 26.00 2.27
CA LEU A 39 -5.73 24.87 3.20
C LEU A 39 -6.54 25.26 4.45
N ARG A 40 -7.83 24.94 4.46
CA ARG A 40 -8.63 24.78 5.68
C ARG A 40 -8.98 23.31 5.80
N ARG A 41 -8.62 22.74 6.95
CA ARG A 41 -8.74 21.33 7.36
C ARG A 41 -10.06 20.69 6.92
N THR A 42 -10.02 19.90 5.85
CA THR A 42 -11.04 18.90 5.56
C THR A 42 -10.33 17.56 5.53
N ALA A 43 -10.58 16.73 6.54
CA ALA A 43 -10.16 15.33 6.48
C ALA A 43 -10.92 14.68 5.33
N THR A 44 -10.21 13.99 4.43
CA THR A 44 -10.86 13.15 3.43
C THR A 44 -11.43 11.94 4.17
N VAL A 45 -12.75 11.94 4.37
CA VAL A 45 -13.48 10.75 4.83
C VAL A 45 -13.70 9.89 3.59
N LEU A 46 -13.06 8.71 3.55
CA LEU A 46 -13.24 7.77 2.46
C LEU A 46 -14.33 6.79 2.86
N ASP A 47 -15.44 6.87 2.14
CA ASP A 47 -16.42 5.79 2.08
C ASP A 47 -15.79 4.63 1.29
N LEU A 48 -15.63 3.48 1.96
CA LEU A 48 -14.92 2.32 1.44
C LEU A 48 -15.58 1.68 0.22
N ASP A 49 -16.87 1.96 -0.02
CA ASP A 49 -17.61 1.49 -1.18
C ASP A 49 -17.42 2.37 -2.43
N HIS A 50 -16.97 3.62 -2.28
CA HIS A 50 -16.92 4.63 -3.37
C HIS A 50 -15.60 5.40 -3.50
N ALA A 51 -14.64 5.17 -2.60
CA ALA A 51 -13.33 5.80 -2.65
C ALA A 51 -12.57 5.42 -3.93
N SER A 52 -12.33 6.41 -4.80
CA SER A 52 -11.38 6.23 -5.89
C SER A 52 -9.94 6.33 -5.33
N PRO A 53 -9.12 5.28 -5.44
CA PRO A 53 -7.75 5.22 -4.91
C PRO A 53 -6.73 6.27 -5.40
N PRO A 54 -6.87 6.97 -6.56
CA PRO A 54 -5.85 7.91 -7.05
C PRO A 54 -5.60 9.12 -6.13
N THR A 55 -6.60 9.56 -5.37
CA THR A 55 -6.55 10.83 -4.64
C THR A 55 -5.50 10.83 -3.52
N VAL A 56 -5.45 9.75 -2.73
CA VAL A 56 -4.49 9.63 -1.63
C VAL A 56 -3.05 9.50 -2.14
N VAL A 57 -2.84 8.80 -3.26
CA VAL A 57 -1.50 8.61 -3.84
C VAL A 57 -0.93 9.93 -4.35
N ASP A 58 -1.73 10.71 -5.08
CA ASP A 58 -1.31 12.00 -5.61
C ASP A 58 -0.97 12.99 -4.49
N ASP A 59 -1.80 13.03 -3.44
CA ASP A 59 -1.55 13.84 -2.25
C ASP A 59 -0.27 13.40 -1.53
N LEU A 60 -0.07 12.10 -1.31
CA LEU A 60 1.15 11.56 -0.70
C LEU A 60 2.40 11.87 -1.51
N ASN A 61 2.33 11.71 -2.84
CA ASN A 61 3.41 12.07 -3.76
C ASN A 61 3.69 13.58 -3.76
N TYR A 62 2.66 14.41 -3.59
CA TYR A 62 2.81 15.85 -3.45
C TYR A 62 3.55 16.20 -2.15
N VAL A 63 3.06 15.78 -0.97
CA VAL A 63 3.73 16.11 0.31
C VAL A 63 5.11 15.46 0.45
N ALA A 64 5.33 14.29 -0.14
CA ALA A 64 6.65 13.66 -0.12
C ALA A 64 7.68 14.44 -0.94
N ARG A 65 7.28 15.03 -2.08
CA ARG A 65 8.14 15.86 -2.93
C ARG A 65 8.48 17.22 -2.32
N GLN A 66 7.53 17.85 -1.64
CA GLN A 66 7.70 19.18 -1.06
C GLN A 66 8.88 19.23 -0.06
N GLY A 67 9.24 18.11 0.56
CA GLY A 67 10.21 18.11 1.65
C GLY A 67 9.65 18.82 2.89
N SER A 68 10.07 18.39 4.08
CA SER A 68 9.57 18.99 5.32
C SER A 68 10.34 20.27 5.58
N LEU A 69 9.72 21.45 5.38
CA LEU A 69 10.28 22.71 5.89
C LEU A 69 10.04 22.87 7.40
N TRP A 70 9.06 22.14 7.96
CA TRP A 70 8.72 22.14 9.39
C TRP A 70 8.30 20.75 9.87
N PRO A 71 8.79 20.24 11.02
CA PRO A 71 8.42 18.92 11.51
C PRO A 71 6.94 18.86 11.88
N GLY A 72 6.20 17.93 11.25
CA GLY A 72 4.83 17.56 11.64
C GLY A 72 3.68 18.10 10.77
N TYR A 73 3.93 19.04 9.85
CA TYR A 73 2.85 19.76 9.16
C TYR A 73 2.45 19.22 7.77
N ASN A 74 3.21 18.28 7.19
CA ASN A 74 2.95 17.73 5.86
C ASN A 74 2.48 16.28 5.94
N ARG A 75 1.28 16.04 6.47
CA ARG A 75 0.63 14.72 6.44
C ARG A 75 -0.73 14.81 5.74
N VAL A 76 -1.05 13.78 4.96
CA VAL A 76 -2.36 13.55 4.33
C VAL A 76 -3.27 12.91 5.38
N PRO A 77 -4.33 13.59 5.85
CA PRO A 77 -5.28 13.01 6.77
C PRO A 77 -6.28 12.13 6.02
N VAL A 78 -6.37 10.86 6.40
CA VAL A 78 -7.35 9.91 5.86
C VAL A 78 -8.18 9.35 7.01
N ARG A 79 -9.50 9.38 6.86
CA ARG A 79 -10.42 8.76 7.82
C ARG A 79 -11.19 7.65 7.15
N TYR A 80 -11.12 6.48 7.75
CA TYR A 80 -11.87 5.30 7.38
C TYR A 80 -13.03 5.11 8.34
N ASP A 81 -14.22 4.89 7.78
CA ASP A 81 -15.30 4.24 8.50
C ASP A 81 -15.10 2.72 8.38
N LEU A 82 -15.08 2.00 9.49
CA LEU A 82 -14.83 0.57 9.54
C LEU A 82 -16.09 -0.25 9.85
N ALA A 83 -17.26 0.37 9.89
CA ALA A 83 -18.51 -0.29 10.25
C ALA A 83 -18.97 -1.35 9.23
N ASP A 84 -18.49 -1.28 7.99
CA ASP A 84 -18.87 -2.14 6.89
C ASP A 84 -18.14 -3.50 6.89
N ALA A 85 -18.44 -4.34 5.90
CA ALA A 85 -17.80 -5.65 5.76
C ALA A 85 -16.30 -5.53 5.47
N ARG A 86 -15.91 -4.51 4.69
CA ARG A 86 -14.52 -4.28 4.30
C ARG A 86 -13.66 -3.82 5.49
N GLY A 87 -14.19 -2.94 6.33
CA GLY A 87 -13.57 -2.50 7.57
C GLY A 87 -13.30 -3.67 8.51
N ARG A 88 -14.29 -4.55 8.71
CA ARG A 88 -14.12 -5.79 9.49
C ARG A 88 -13.08 -6.74 8.89
N ALA A 89 -13.08 -6.91 7.57
CA ALA A 89 -12.06 -7.71 6.88
C ALA A 89 -10.65 -7.13 7.09
N PHE A 90 -10.52 -5.79 7.08
CA PHE A 90 -9.27 -5.11 7.36
C PHE A 90 -8.83 -5.28 8.83
N GLU A 91 -9.73 -5.15 9.81
CA GLU A 91 -9.38 -5.41 11.22
C GLU A 91 -8.90 -6.85 11.44
N SER A 92 -9.51 -7.81 10.73
CA SER A 92 -9.06 -9.20 10.73
C SER A 92 -7.65 -9.35 10.12
N LEU A 93 -7.34 -8.60 9.05
CA LEU A 93 -6.00 -8.52 8.48
C LEU A 93 -4.99 -7.96 9.50
N VAL A 94 -5.32 -6.85 10.19
CA VAL A 94 -4.44 -6.26 11.22
C VAL A 94 -4.18 -7.27 12.35
N THR A 95 -5.20 -8.02 12.76
CA THR A 95 -5.06 -9.05 13.79
C THR A 95 -4.16 -10.20 13.32
N ALA A 96 -4.33 -10.68 12.09
CA ALA A 96 -3.46 -11.69 11.52
C ALA A 96 -2.01 -11.20 11.39
N PHE A 97 -1.82 -9.94 11.00
CA PHE A 97 -0.49 -9.32 10.92
C PHE A 97 0.16 -9.20 12.30
N ARG A 98 -0.60 -8.85 13.35
CA ARG A 98 -0.08 -8.85 14.73
C ARG A 98 0.36 -10.25 15.18
N GLY A 99 -0.41 -11.28 14.83
CA GLY A 99 -0.02 -12.67 15.05
C GLY A 99 1.28 -13.01 14.33
N LEU A 100 1.44 -12.53 13.10
CA LEU A 100 2.62 -12.76 12.26
C LEU A 100 3.90 -12.06 12.76
N ILE A 101 3.78 -10.92 13.45
CA ILE A 101 4.94 -10.23 14.05
C ILE A 101 5.23 -10.68 15.48
N GLY A 102 4.21 -11.15 16.21
CA GLY A 102 4.31 -11.53 17.63
C GLY A 102 5.04 -12.86 17.86
N THR A 103 5.29 -13.62 16.79
CA THR A 103 5.97 -14.92 16.80
C THR A 103 7.50 -14.81 16.90
N GLY A 104 8.08 -13.61 16.81
CA GLY A 104 9.54 -13.40 16.86
C GLY A 104 10.29 -13.96 15.66
N ASP A 105 9.57 -14.18 14.55
CA ASP A 105 10.05 -14.86 13.35
C ASP A 105 11.14 -14.08 12.61
N ARG A 106 11.99 -14.80 11.86
CA ARG A 106 12.90 -14.19 10.88
C ARG A 106 12.16 -13.99 9.57
N TRP A 107 12.20 -12.77 9.06
CA TRP A 107 11.59 -12.40 7.80
C TRP A 107 12.65 -12.11 6.76
N LEU A 108 12.71 -12.91 5.70
CA LEU A 108 13.74 -12.78 4.66
C LEU A 108 13.10 -12.52 3.30
N VAL A 109 13.70 -11.68 2.46
CA VAL A 109 13.24 -11.42 1.08
C VAL A 109 14.11 -12.15 0.07
N GLY A 110 13.46 -12.81 -0.89
CA GLY A 110 14.09 -13.40 -2.08
C GLY A 110 14.66 -14.79 -1.89
N SER A 111 15.05 -15.43 -3.00
CA SER A 111 15.58 -16.80 -3.05
C SER A 111 16.96 -16.96 -2.41
N SER A 112 17.65 -15.87 -2.05
CA SER A 112 18.96 -15.87 -1.40
C SER A 112 18.90 -15.63 0.11
N GLY A 113 17.75 -15.23 0.67
CA GLY A 113 17.56 -15.08 2.12
C GLY A 113 18.36 -13.94 2.79
N VAL A 114 18.88 -12.97 2.04
CA VAL A 114 19.87 -11.99 2.60
C VAL A 114 19.24 -10.69 3.11
N LEU A 115 18.01 -10.35 2.72
CA LEU A 115 17.41 -9.05 3.08
C LEU A 115 16.39 -9.20 4.20
N GLU A 116 16.67 -8.58 5.34
CA GLU A 116 15.79 -8.49 6.50
C GLU A 116 14.54 -7.66 6.16
N VAL A 117 13.35 -8.21 6.44
CA VAL A 117 12.10 -7.45 6.42
C VAL A 117 11.85 -6.88 7.79
N ARG A 118 11.41 -5.62 7.84
CA ARG A 118 10.97 -5.00 9.08
C ARG A 118 9.46 -4.80 9.04
N PRO A 119 8.70 -5.56 9.82
CA PRO A 119 7.28 -5.28 9.94
C PRO A 119 7.05 -4.01 10.76
N THR A 120 5.99 -3.29 10.44
CA THR A 120 5.56 -2.07 11.14
C THR A 120 4.05 -2.07 11.29
N LEU A 121 3.56 -1.48 12.38
CA LEU A 121 2.13 -1.17 12.58
C LEU A 121 1.84 0.33 12.37
N ARG A 122 2.80 1.03 11.76
CA ARG A 122 2.70 2.45 11.43
C ARG A 122 2.74 2.60 9.93
N GLY A 123 1.80 3.38 9.41
CA GLY A 123 1.77 3.78 8.00
C GLY A 123 2.92 4.71 7.63
N PRO A 124 2.99 5.13 6.36
CA PRO A 124 4.05 6.00 5.88
C PRO A 124 4.04 7.33 6.62
N LYS A 125 5.23 7.94 6.76
CA LYS A 125 5.45 9.19 7.53
C LYS A 125 4.49 10.33 7.16
N TRP A 126 4.10 10.39 5.89
CA TRP A 126 3.23 11.43 5.33
C TRP A 126 1.74 11.08 5.40
N LEU A 127 1.36 9.93 5.95
CA LEU A 127 -0.04 9.55 6.16
C LEU A 127 -0.43 9.74 7.62
N ALA A 128 -1.59 10.34 7.86
CA ALA A 128 -2.25 10.37 9.16
C ALA A 128 -3.60 9.66 9.04
N ALA A 129 -3.65 8.40 9.45
CA ALA A 129 -4.86 7.59 9.42
C ALA A 129 -5.44 7.40 10.84
N ASN A 130 -6.76 7.28 10.96
CA ASN A 130 -7.44 6.89 12.21
C ASN A 130 -7.37 5.38 12.50
N VAL A 131 -6.68 4.62 11.64
CA VAL A 131 -6.53 3.16 11.74
C VAL A 131 -5.05 2.80 11.87
N VAL A 132 -4.80 1.62 12.43
CA VAL A 132 -3.47 0.99 12.36
C VAL A 132 -3.23 0.59 10.91
N VAL A 133 -2.06 0.95 10.37
CA VAL A 133 -1.66 0.64 9.00
C VAL A 133 -0.49 -0.33 9.07
N PRO A 134 -0.74 -1.65 8.92
CA PRO A 134 0.32 -2.63 8.83
C PRO A 134 1.22 -2.34 7.63
N GLY A 135 2.50 -2.65 7.75
CA GLY A 135 3.42 -2.53 6.64
C GLY A 135 4.64 -3.43 6.74
N LEU A 136 5.20 -3.74 5.58
CA LEU A 136 6.42 -4.50 5.41
C LEU A 136 7.46 -3.61 4.75
N GLN A 137 8.57 -3.38 5.46
CA GLN A 137 9.70 -2.64 4.96
C GLN A 137 10.77 -3.61 4.48
N THR A 138 11.24 -3.38 3.26
CA THR A 138 12.43 -3.99 2.66
C THR A 138 13.41 -2.89 2.24
N PRO A 139 14.69 -3.19 1.99
CA PRO A 139 15.62 -2.20 1.47
C PRO A 139 15.10 -1.58 0.15
N GLY A 140 14.81 -0.28 0.18
CA GLY A 140 14.32 0.49 -0.98
C GLY A 140 12.82 0.39 -1.29
N CYS A 141 12.05 -0.43 -0.58
CA CYS A 141 10.62 -0.60 -0.84
C CYS A 141 9.82 -0.88 0.44
N TRP A 142 8.69 -0.20 0.60
CA TRP A 142 7.74 -0.40 1.69
C TRP A 142 6.38 -0.74 1.11
N VAL A 143 5.71 -1.71 1.70
CA VAL A 143 4.34 -2.08 1.36
C VAL A 143 3.48 -1.78 2.58
N HIS A 144 2.46 -0.94 2.45
CA HIS A 144 1.54 -0.57 3.52
C HIS A 144 0.13 -1.01 3.16
N PHE A 145 -0.56 -1.66 4.09
CA PHE A 145 -1.91 -2.18 3.89
C PHE A 145 -2.91 -1.21 4.50
N LEU A 146 -3.72 -0.56 3.66
CA LEU A 146 -4.83 0.30 4.06
C LEU A 146 -6.14 -0.48 3.86
N PRO A 147 -7.27 -0.05 4.44
CA PRO A 147 -8.56 -0.73 4.26
C PRO A 147 -9.02 -0.87 2.79
N ASP A 148 -8.70 0.11 1.95
CA ASP A 148 -9.15 0.22 0.56
C ASP A 148 -8.09 -0.20 -0.47
N GLN A 149 -6.81 -0.11 -0.13
CA GLN A 149 -5.71 -0.31 -1.07
C GLN A 149 -4.42 -0.75 -0.38
N VAL A 150 -3.46 -1.19 -1.18
CA VAL A 150 -2.08 -1.42 -0.76
C VAL A 150 -1.21 -0.32 -1.34
N LEU A 151 -0.57 0.46 -0.47
CA LEU A 151 0.40 1.47 -0.89
C LEU A 151 1.78 0.84 -1.00
N VAL A 152 2.40 1.06 -2.15
CA VAL A 152 3.81 0.72 -2.38
C VAL A 152 4.61 2.00 -2.43
N GLN A 153 5.60 2.09 -1.55
CA GLN A 153 6.48 3.23 -1.44
C GLN A 153 7.91 2.84 -1.82
N SER A 154 8.48 3.57 -2.75
CA SER A 154 9.92 3.55 -3.02
C SER A 154 10.45 4.98 -2.90
N ASP A 155 11.39 5.18 -1.97
CA ASP A 155 11.86 6.49 -1.54
C ASP A 155 10.72 7.45 -1.14
N ARG A 156 10.48 8.47 -1.97
CA ARG A 156 9.46 9.51 -1.81
C ARG A 156 8.34 9.38 -2.84
N ARG A 157 8.21 8.22 -3.47
CA ARG A 157 7.17 7.93 -4.45
C ARG A 157 6.25 6.85 -3.93
N PHE A 158 4.97 7.06 -4.17
CA PHE A 158 3.89 6.17 -3.82
C PHE A 158 3.20 5.70 -5.10
N ALA A 159 2.85 4.42 -5.11
CA ALA A 159 1.87 3.81 -5.99
C ALA A 159 0.82 3.11 -5.12
N ALA A 160 -0.37 2.87 -5.68
CA ALA A 160 -1.39 2.08 -5.03
C ALA A 160 -1.76 0.89 -5.91
N TRP A 161 -2.07 -0.21 -5.24
CA TRP A 161 -2.77 -1.36 -5.81
C TRP A 161 -4.11 -1.49 -5.12
N ARG A 162 -5.14 -1.74 -5.90
CA ARG A 162 -6.39 -2.20 -5.32
C ARG A 162 -6.21 -3.66 -4.88
N TYR A 163 -6.95 -4.08 -3.86
CA TYR A 163 -6.87 -5.47 -3.42
C TYR A 163 -7.30 -6.46 -4.50
N ASP A 164 -8.24 -6.09 -5.38
CA ASP A 164 -8.70 -6.91 -6.51
C ASP A 164 -7.63 -7.06 -7.62
N GLU A 165 -6.55 -6.27 -7.58
CA GLU A 165 -5.39 -6.39 -8.47
C GLU A 165 -4.28 -7.28 -7.86
N LEU A 166 -4.45 -7.76 -6.63
CA LEU A 166 -3.43 -8.52 -5.93
C LEU A 166 -3.56 -10.02 -6.16
N THR A 167 -2.43 -10.64 -6.47
CA THR A 167 -2.27 -12.10 -6.36
C THR A 167 -1.51 -12.42 -5.10
N VAL A 168 -2.11 -13.22 -4.21
CA VAL A 168 -1.51 -13.63 -2.94
C VAL A 168 -1.32 -15.14 -2.91
N THR A 169 -0.07 -15.58 -2.83
CA THR A 169 0.31 -17.00 -2.73
C THR A 169 1.05 -17.23 -1.44
N VAL A 170 0.76 -18.35 -0.77
CA VAL A 170 1.52 -18.81 0.40
C VAL A 170 1.90 -20.25 0.13
N THR A 171 3.19 -20.53 0.10
CA THR A 171 3.73 -21.85 -0.23
C THR A 171 4.61 -22.33 0.93
N PRO A 172 4.21 -23.40 1.64
CA PRO A 172 5.10 -24.05 2.60
C PRO A 172 6.37 -24.54 1.90
N THR A 173 7.50 -24.39 2.56
CA THR A 173 8.82 -24.83 2.10
C THR A 173 9.26 -26.06 2.89
N ALA A 174 10.16 -26.86 2.33
CA ALA A 174 10.63 -28.09 2.98
C ALA A 174 11.35 -27.87 4.34
N GLY A 175 11.78 -26.63 4.63
CA GLY A 175 12.46 -26.26 5.87
C GLY A 175 11.55 -25.94 7.05
N GLY A 176 10.23 -26.06 6.91
CA GLY A 176 9.27 -25.66 7.94
C GLY A 176 8.91 -24.16 7.92
N ASP A 177 9.45 -23.41 6.96
CA ASP A 177 9.10 -22.01 6.69
C ASP A 177 8.01 -21.93 5.60
N ALA A 178 7.37 -20.78 5.43
CA ALA A 178 6.47 -20.46 4.31
C ALA A 178 7.00 -19.29 3.47
N GLU A 179 6.90 -19.41 2.15
CA GLU A 179 7.06 -18.27 1.24
C GLU A 179 5.70 -17.59 1.02
N LEU A 180 5.56 -16.37 1.51
CA LEU A 180 4.46 -15.46 1.17
C LEU A 180 4.87 -14.63 -0.05
N GLN A 181 4.09 -14.71 -1.12
CA GLN A 181 4.23 -13.88 -2.31
C GLN A 181 3.00 -12.99 -2.46
N ILE A 182 3.23 -11.68 -2.61
CA ILE A 182 2.23 -10.71 -3.04
C ILE A 182 2.70 -10.10 -4.35
N ALA A 183 1.87 -10.18 -5.38
CA ALA A 183 2.12 -9.56 -6.67
C ALA A 183 0.99 -8.60 -7.03
N GLY A 184 1.35 -7.46 -7.60
CA GLY A 184 0.44 -6.47 -8.17
C GLY A 184 1.02 -5.91 -9.47
N PRO A 185 0.40 -4.87 -10.06
CA PRO A 185 0.89 -4.23 -11.28
C PRO A 185 2.36 -3.81 -11.17
N GLY A 186 3.21 -4.44 -11.99
CA GLY A 186 4.64 -4.08 -12.14
C GLY A 186 5.57 -4.50 -11.00
N LEU A 187 5.09 -5.22 -9.98
CA LEU A 187 5.93 -5.63 -8.85
C LEU A 187 5.47 -6.96 -8.24
N ARG A 188 6.47 -7.74 -7.82
CA ARG A 188 6.27 -8.95 -7.03
C ARG A 188 7.16 -8.88 -5.81
N GLN A 189 6.57 -9.10 -4.65
CA GLN A 189 7.26 -9.18 -3.38
C GLN A 189 7.15 -10.61 -2.84
N ARG A 190 8.25 -11.11 -2.28
CA ARG A 190 8.35 -12.46 -1.71
C ARG A 190 9.03 -12.39 -0.37
N TRP A 191 8.46 -13.06 0.61
CA TRP A 191 8.95 -13.11 1.97
C TRP A 191 8.94 -14.55 2.48
N GLN A 192 10.04 -14.98 3.08
CA GLN A 192 10.11 -16.21 3.86
C GLN A 192 9.75 -15.91 5.31
N LEU A 193 8.87 -16.74 5.86
CA LEU A 193 8.26 -16.61 7.17
C LEU A 193 8.45 -17.93 7.91
N SER A 194 9.06 -17.90 9.09
CA SER A 194 9.29 -19.13 9.86
C SER A 194 8.02 -19.72 10.51
N ASN A 195 6.92 -18.98 10.55
CA ASN A 195 5.64 -19.48 11.02
C ASN A 195 4.64 -19.65 9.87
N VAL A 196 4.48 -20.90 9.43
CA VAL A 196 3.58 -21.29 8.33
C VAL A 196 2.13 -20.93 8.64
N ASP A 197 1.63 -21.21 9.85
CA ASP A 197 0.23 -20.97 10.22
C ASP A 197 -0.11 -19.47 10.25
N ALA A 198 0.81 -18.64 10.75
CA ALA A 198 0.65 -17.20 10.74
C ALA A 198 0.70 -16.66 9.29
N ALA A 199 1.61 -17.17 8.45
CA ALA A 199 1.70 -16.82 7.04
C ALA A 199 0.41 -17.16 6.29
N GLN A 200 -0.14 -18.37 6.53
CA GLN A 200 -1.39 -18.81 5.92
C GLN A 200 -2.58 -17.96 6.38
N ARG A 201 -2.70 -17.67 7.68
CA ARG A 201 -3.74 -16.78 8.22
C ARG A 201 -3.67 -15.39 7.60
N PHE A 202 -2.49 -14.79 7.54
CA PHE A 202 -2.30 -13.48 6.93
C PHE A 202 -2.63 -13.48 5.44
N GLY A 203 -2.13 -14.47 4.69
CA GLY A 203 -2.44 -14.64 3.27
C GLY A 203 -3.92 -14.85 3.00
N ALA A 204 -4.63 -15.60 3.84
CA ALA A 204 -6.07 -15.78 3.74
C ALA A 204 -6.83 -14.45 3.94
N ARG A 205 -6.47 -13.64 4.94
CA ARG A 205 -7.11 -12.33 5.16
C ARG A 205 -6.87 -11.34 4.02
N LEU A 206 -5.68 -11.36 3.40
CA LEU A 206 -5.45 -10.57 2.19
C LEU A 206 -6.33 -11.02 1.01
N ARG A 207 -6.53 -12.32 0.83
CA ARG A 207 -7.40 -12.84 -0.24
C ARG A 207 -8.87 -12.47 -0.04
N ILE A 208 -9.36 -12.44 1.20
CA ILE A 208 -10.71 -11.95 1.51
C ILE A 208 -10.87 -10.50 1.05
N LEU A 209 -9.89 -9.64 1.32
CA LEU A 209 -9.91 -8.26 0.83
C LEU A 209 -9.82 -8.19 -0.71
N ALA A 210 -9.07 -9.10 -1.34
CA ALA A 210 -8.94 -9.19 -2.80
C ALA A 210 -10.26 -9.54 -3.52
N VAL A 211 -11.14 -10.31 -2.88
CA VAL A 211 -12.49 -10.62 -3.41
C VAL A 211 -13.58 -9.67 -2.93
N GLY A 212 -13.21 -8.50 -2.38
CA GLY A 212 -14.15 -7.46 -1.97
C GLY A 212 -14.68 -7.59 -0.54
N GLY A 213 -13.94 -8.24 0.36
CA GLY A 213 -14.28 -8.31 1.79
C GLY A 213 -15.42 -9.28 2.12
N ARG A 214 -15.87 -10.09 1.17
CA ARG A 214 -16.82 -11.18 1.40
C ARG A 214 -16.07 -12.40 1.90
N GLU A 215 -16.50 -13.00 3.01
CA GLU A 215 -16.00 -14.31 3.41
C GLU A 215 -16.39 -15.33 2.32
N LEU A 216 -15.40 -16.11 1.87
CA LEU A 216 -15.58 -17.23 0.95
C LEU A 216 -16.16 -18.43 1.70
#